data_AF-G1UXN9-F1
#
_entry.id   AF-G1UXN9-F1
#
_cell.length_a   1.000
_cell.length_b   1.000
_cell.length_c   1.000
_cell.angle_alpha   90.00
_cell.angle_beta   90.00
_cell.angle_gamma   90.00
#
_symmetry.space_group_name_H-M   'P 1'
#
loop_
_entity.id
_entity.type
_entity.pdbx_description
1 polymer ?
#
loop_
_entity_poly.entity_id
_entity_poly.type
_entity_poly.pdbx_seq_one_letter_code
_entity_poly.pdbx_strand_id
1 'polypeptide(L)'
;MSGFDYAQQERRIASLESNRGASLRFGTVTGVDTATGTARVQLPDGDGMVTMPLRVLGRRTLKDKAQALPDIGEPVACLFSGQGLEQGVILGAHYTAKTPSPNQEAQVDYVRYEDGTELWYDRKGHKLTAKVMGDADIETEGGITATAKKAIVTESKTGITLRAPHIRLEGNLSQQGYAGGAASSILCGNQTICNGSLSVPGGDVSAGDVSLRGHQHEGVESGPDTSGKPEGGGSSGTTDDNGSGFWELMFDIVQNSLPEPLTPMEKLLLCLPEIAEAEAEDCWTEDNKKGWLYLRDMFHKWFGGRANDDAYKSTEPFLVDMNWILSYQRAQTAYDALIMSDQLFSPKALDTLAHVLHKDGLLTNIPTSFDYTITQWDKWKASYFQQVTVYGFADLSSDGLMAAMGNFTFRTLAAGDVKPLPEGGHRITIRKVAIIVWDSFNFDGEYDLKYWSCKEKAFSVTGGDATSSYFHVTNGSFQEFRKKYGLGEDFLVLSQPKIVDNIGIMIYDTQL
;
A
#
# COMPACT_ATOMS: atom_id res chain seq x y z
N MET A 1 -83.73 -52.54 21.44
CA MET A 1 -82.31 -52.53 21.84
C MET A 1 -81.49 -52.54 20.57
N SER A 2 -80.92 -51.39 20.18
CA SER A 2 -80.05 -51.27 19.01
C SER A 2 -78.78 -52.09 19.26
N GLY A 3 -78.57 -53.16 18.50
CA GLY A 3 -77.40 -54.01 18.63
C GLY A 3 -76.13 -53.21 18.39
N PHE A 4 -75.17 -53.34 19.31
CA PHE A 4 -73.81 -52.85 19.09
C PHE A 4 -73.22 -53.63 17.90
N ASP A 5 -72.92 -52.94 16.81
CA ASP A 5 -72.25 -53.52 15.65
C ASP A 5 -70.76 -53.72 15.99
N TYR A 6 -70.45 -54.88 16.57
CA TYR A 6 -69.10 -55.27 16.93
C TYR A 6 -68.15 -55.26 15.73
N ALA A 7 -68.63 -55.54 14.51
CA ALA A 7 -67.79 -55.52 13.32
C ALA A 7 -67.48 -54.09 12.85
N GLN A 8 -68.39 -53.14 13.07
CA GLN A 8 -68.09 -51.70 12.91
C GLN A 8 -67.10 -51.23 13.99
N GLN A 9 -67.26 -51.71 15.21
CA GLN A 9 -66.40 -51.34 16.33
C GLN A 9 -64.98 -51.90 16.18
N GLU A 10 -64.83 -53.15 15.74
CA GLU A 10 -63.54 -53.76 15.39
C GLU A 10 -62.89 -53.07 14.19
N ARG A 11 -63.65 -52.72 13.14
CA ARG A 11 -63.11 -51.93 12.02
C ARG A 11 -62.62 -50.56 12.48
N ARG A 12 -63.32 -49.93 13.43
CA ARG A 12 -62.98 -48.62 13.99
C ARG A 12 -61.80 -48.70 14.96
N ILE A 13 -61.71 -49.77 15.77
CA ILE A 13 -60.55 -50.06 16.63
C ILE A 13 -59.34 -50.38 15.76
N ALA A 14 -59.47 -51.26 14.77
CA ALA A 14 -58.39 -51.56 13.82
C ALA A 14 -57.94 -50.32 13.03
N SER A 15 -58.86 -49.43 12.64
CA SER A 15 -58.47 -48.16 11.99
C SER A 15 -57.77 -47.20 12.95
N LEU A 16 -58.15 -47.17 14.24
CA LEU A 16 -57.51 -46.36 15.27
C LEU A 16 -56.14 -46.92 15.67
N GLU A 17 -56.02 -48.24 15.84
CA GLU A 17 -54.78 -48.96 16.11
C GLU A 17 -53.81 -48.94 14.91
N SER A 18 -54.35 -48.88 13.69
CA SER A 18 -53.61 -48.64 12.45
C SER A 18 -53.24 -47.17 12.27
N ASN A 19 -53.86 -46.24 13.00
CA ASN A 19 -53.53 -44.81 12.94
C ASN A 19 -52.30 -44.51 13.81
N ARG A 20 -51.17 -45.14 13.43
CA ARG A 20 -49.84 -44.96 14.04
C ARG A 20 -49.13 -43.71 13.50
N GLY A 21 -49.88 -42.71 13.04
CA GLY A 21 -49.34 -41.50 12.46
C GLY A 21 -48.73 -40.58 13.53
N ALA A 22 -47.64 -39.91 13.18
CA ALA A 22 -47.16 -38.78 13.96
C ALA A 22 -48.26 -37.69 14.03
N SER A 23 -48.44 -37.07 15.20
CA SER A 23 -49.47 -36.03 15.38
C SER A 23 -48.84 -34.65 15.50
N LEU A 24 -49.24 -33.74 14.60
CA LEU A 24 -48.92 -32.31 14.68
C LEU A 24 -49.94 -31.62 15.60
N ARG A 25 -49.44 -30.90 16.62
CA ARG A 25 -50.27 -30.11 17.54
C ARG A 25 -49.72 -28.70 17.71
N PHE A 26 -50.57 -27.76 18.08
CA PHE A 26 -50.18 -26.38 18.37
C PHE A 26 -50.42 -26.06 19.84
N GLY A 27 -49.51 -25.32 20.44
CA GLY A 27 -49.62 -24.93 21.85
C GLY A 27 -48.81 -23.69 22.17
N THR A 28 -48.76 -23.36 23.46
CA THR A 28 -48.07 -22.16 23.96
C THR A 28 -46.95 -22.57 24.91
N VAL A 29 -45.76 -22.00 24.75
CA VAL A 29 -44.61 -22.29 25.60
C VAL A 29 -44.86 -21.81 27.03
N THR A 30 -44.61 -22.67 28.02
CA THR A 30 -44.79 -22.37 29.46
C THR A 30 -43.49 -22.45 30.26
N GLY A 31 -42.43 -23.03 29.70
CA GLY A 31 -41.12 -23.08 30.32
C GLY A 31 -40.02 -23.47 29.34
N VAL A 32 -38.81 -22.98 29.57
CA VAL A 32 -37.65 -23.15 28.68
C VAL A 32 -36.44 -23.56 29.54
N ASP A 33 -35.70 -24.58 29.10
CA ASP A 33 -34.44 -25.00 29.69
C ASP A 33 -33.32 -24.85 28.65
N THR A 34 -32.50 -23.81 28.84
CA THR A 34 -31.40 -23.45 27.94
C THR A 34 -30.23 -24.44 27.99
N ALA A 35 -30.02 -25.13 29.12
CA ALA A 35 -28.92 -26.07 29.28
C ALA A 35 -29.15 -27.36 28.47
N THR A 36 -30.41 -27.78 28.35
CA THR A 36 -30.80 -28.99 27.62
C THR A 36 -31.37 -28.71 26.23
N GLY A 37 -31.64 -27.45 25.89
CA GLY A 37 -32.27 -27.06 24.62
C GLY A 37 -33.71 -27.57 24.49
N THR A 38 -34.44 -27.60 25.61
CA THR A 38 -35.80 -28.11 25.67
C THR A 38 -36.79 -27.04 26.11
N ALA A 39 -38.07 -27.22 25.77
CA ALA A 39 -39.16 -26.38 26.27
C ALA A 39 -40.40 -27.22 26.57
N ARG A 40 -41.25 -26.68 27.46
CA ARG A 40 -42.55 -27.23 27.82
C ARG A 40 -43.65 -26.44 27.14
N VAL A 41 -44.66 -27.12 26.64
CA VAL A 41 -45.74 -26.52 25.87
C VAL A 41 -47.07 -26.90 26.49
N GLN A 42 -47.94 -25.92 26.71
CA GLN A 42 -49.34 -26.17 27.05
C GLN A 42 -50.14 -26.44 25.78
N LEU A 43 -50.85 -27.56 25.74
CA LEU A 43 -51.65 -28.01 24.61
C LEU A 43 -53.15 -27.74 24.90
N PRO A 44 -53.79 -26.77 24.24
CA PRO A 44 -55.21 -26.48 24.44
C PRO A 44 -56.14 -27.62 24.02
N ASP A 45 -55.71 -28.44 23.06
CA ASP A 45 -56.46 -29.59 22.54
C ASP A 45 -56.41 -30.84 23.44
N GLY A 46 -55.65 -30.79 24.53
CA GLY A 46 -55.52 -31.84 25.53
C GLY A 46 -55.86 -31.35 26.93
N ASP A 47 -57.01 -30.67 27.09
CA ASP A 47 -57.52 -30.13 28.35
C ASP A 47 -56.52 -29.20 29.09
N GLY A 48 -55.66 -28.51 28.34
CA GLY A 48 -54.65 -27.61 28.90
C GLY A 48 -53.44 -28.31 29.52
N MET A 49 -53.21 -29.58 29.20
CA MET A 49 -52.05 -30.35 29.64
C MET A 49 -50.72 -29.67 29.23
N VAL A 50 -49.74 -29.71 30.12
CA VAL A 50 -48.37 -29.26 29.87
C VAL A 50 -47.49 -30.46 29.55
N THR A 51 -46.75 -30.40 28.44
CA THR A 51 -45.88 -31.49 28.01
C THR A 51 -44.71 -31.73 28.98
N MET A 52 -44.12 -32.93 28.90
CA MET A 52 -42.73 -33.14 29.30
C MET A 52 -41.78 -32.24 28.49
N PRO A 53 -40.52 -32.02 28.93
CA PRO A 53 -39.56 -31.21 28.18
C PRO A 53 -39.33 -31.80 26.78
N LEU A 54 -39.73 -31.06 25.75
CA LEU A 54 -39.56 -31.45 24.35
C LEU A 54 -38.32 -30.75 23.78
N ARG A 55 -37.54 -31.46 22.97
CA ARG A 55 -36.39 -30.86 22.27
C ARG A 55 -36.87 -29.85 21.23
N VAL A 56 -36.22 -28.71 21.17
CA VAL A 56 -36.47 -27.70 20.13
C VAL A 56 -35.64 -28.02 18.90
N LEU A 57 -36.26 -27.99 17.73
CA LEU A 57 -35.58 -28.20 16.46
C LEU A 57 -34.61 -27.04 16.19
N GLY A 58 -33.30 -27.30 16.32
CA GLY A 58 -32.25 -26.34 16.01
C GLY A 58 -31.77 -26.46 14.56
N ARG A 59 -31.28 -25.35 13.99
CA ARG A 59 -30.74 -25.33 12.62
C ARG A 59 -29.50 -26.22 12.45
N ARG A 60 -28.61 -26.24 13.45
CA ARG A 60 -27.37 -27.05 13.53
C ARG A 60 -27.01 -27.30 15.01
N THR A 61 -26.60 -28.51 15.37
CA THR A 61 -26.44 -28.90 16.80
C THR A 61 -25.15 -29.68 17.14
N LEU A 62 -24.31 -30.01 16.16
CA LEU A 62 -23.12 -30.86 16.38
C LEU A 62 -21.83 -30.04 16.52
N LYS A 63 -21.08 -29.86 15.42
CA LYS A 63 -19.86 -29.06 15.36
C LYS A 63 -20.19 -27.58 15.27
N ASP A 64 -21.05 -27.25 14.32
CA ASP A 64 -21.71 -25.95 14.24
C ASP A 64 -22.95 -26.00 15.13
N LYS A 65 -23.10 -25.01 16.01
CA LYS A 65 -24.23 -24.90 16.93
C LYS A 65 -24.96 -23.58 16.70
N ALA A 66 -26.29 -23.64 16.62
CA ALA A 66 -27.16 -22.47 16.56
C ALA A 66 -28.28 -22.64 17.60
N GLN A 67 -28.48 -21.62 18.42
CA GLN A 67 -29.49 -21.62 19.47
C GLN A 67 -30.44 -20.45 19.28
N ALA A 68 -31.72 -20.77 19.08
CA ALA A 68 -32.84 -19.84 19.06
C ALA A 68 -34.01 -20.59 19.69
N LEU A 69 -34.15 -20.45 21.02
CA LEU A 69 -35.23 -21.09 21.76
C LEU A 69 -36.46 -20.17 21.75
N PRO A 70 -37.68 -20.73 21.76
CA PRO A 70 -38.88 -19.92 21.83
C PRO A 70 -39.03 -19.29 23.21
N ASP A 71 -39.71 -18.16 23.28
CA ASP A 71 -39.98 -17.44 24.53
C ASP A 71 -41.22 -17.99 25.26
N ILE A 72 -41.28 -17.76 26.58
CA ILE A 72 -42.48 -18.08 27.36
C ILE A 72 -43.67 -17.27 26.83
N GLY A 73 -44.76 -17.94 26.52
CA GLY A 73 -45.95 -17.35 25.90
C GLY A 73 -45.96 -17.43 24.37
N GLU A 74 -44.89 -17.90 23.73
CA GLU A 74 -44.82 -18.01 22.27
C GLU A 74 -45.64 -19.20 21.74
N PRO A 75 -46.45 -19.02 20.68
CA PRO A 75 -47.20 -20.11 20.07
C PRO A 75 -46.32 -20.96 19.14
N VAL A 76 -46.28 -22.26 19.40
CA VAL A 76 -45.37 -23.22 18.74
C VAL A 76 -46.11 -24.42 18.15
N ALA A 77 -45.49 -25.05 17.14
CA ALA A 77 -45.92 -26.31 16.56
C ALA A 77 -45.07 -27.47 17.12
N CYS A 78 -45.73 -28.54 17.55
CA CYS A 78 -45.12 -29.73 18.13
C CYS A 78 -45.45 -30.97 17.30
N LEU A 79 -44.44 -31.81 17.03
CA LEU A 79 -44.61 -33.10 16.39
C LEU A 79 -44.39 -34.21 17.41
N PHE A 80 -45.41 -35.02 17.65
CA PHE A 80 -45.34 -36.17 18.54
C PHE A 80 -45.26 -37.47 17.74
N SER A 81 -44.52 -38.46 18.24
CA SER A 81 -44.27 -39.74 17.55
C SER A 81 -45.48 -40.67 17.46
N GLY A 82 -46.61 -40.30 18.08
CA GLY A 82 -47.82 -41.12 18.16
C GLY A 82 -47.72 -42.21 19.24
N GLN A 83 -48.75 -43.05 19.35
CA GLN A 83 -48.81 -44.22 20.26
C GLN A 83 -48.94 -43.93 21.76
N GLY A 84 -49.42 -42.74 22.15
CA GLY A 84 -49.58 -42.38 23.58
C GLY A 84 -48.24 -42.13 24.31
N LEU A 85 -47.13 -42.08 23.56
CA LEU A 85 -45.85 -41.66 24.07
C LEU A 85 -45.79 -40.13 24.07
N GLU A 86 -45.51 -39.52 25.22
CA GLU A 86 -45.27 -38.07 25.37
C GLU A 86 -43.94 -37.61 24.74
N GLN A 87 -43.41 -38.37 23.79
CA GLN A 87 -42.17 -38.09 23.09
C GLN A 87 -42.45 -37.29 21.83
N GLY A 88 -41.81 -36.14 21.73
CA GLY A 88 -41.99 -35.24 20.59
C GLY A 88 -40.89 -34.19 20.50
N VAL A 89 -41.02 -33.35 19.49
CA VAL A 89 -40.13 -32.21 19.24
C VAL A 89 -40.95 -30.96 18.94
N ILE A 90 -40.40 -29.80 19.31
CA ILE A 90 -40.94 -28.51 18.91
C ILE A 90 -40.31 -28.16 17.56
N LEU A 91 -41.15 -27.97 16.54
CA LEU A 91 -40.72 -27.65 15.18
C LEU A 91 -40.35 -26.17 15.01
N GLY A 92 -40.96 -25.29 15.80
CA GLY A 92 -40.73 -23.84 15.76
C GLY A 92 -41.98 -23.05 16.15
N ALA A 93 -41.82 -21.72 16.20
CA ALA A 93 -42.91 -20.79 16.42
C ALA A 93 -43.72 -20.52 15.13
N HIS A 94 -44.96 -20.08 15.28
CA HIS A 94 -45.81 -19.65 14.17
C HIS A 94 -46.52 -18.34 14.47
N TYR A 95 -46.86 -17.58 13.43
CA TYR A 95 -47.55 -16.31 13.60
C TYR A 95 -49.02 -16.49 13.98
N THR A 96 -49.50 -15.62 14.87
CA THR A 96 -50.90 -15.55 15.31
C THR A 96 -51.36 -14.10 15.36
N ALA A 97 -52.64 -13.85 15.63
CA ALA A 97 -53.13 -12.48 15.87
C ALA A 97 -52.44 -11.79 17.06
N LYS A 98 -51.92 -12.56 18.03
CA LYS A 98 -51.16 -12.03 19.19
C LYS A 98 -49.66 -11.90 18.90
N THR A 99 -49.14 -12.69 17.98
CA THR A 99 -47.74 -12.70 17.51
C THR A 99 -47.70 -12.51 15.99
N PRO A 100 -48.06 -11.32 15.48
CA PRO A 100 -48.15 -11.09 14.04
C PRO A 100 -46.76 -11.14 13.38
N SER A 101 -46.74 -11.41 12.08
CA SER A 101 -45.55 -11.25 11.25
C SER A 101 -45.04 -9.81 11.32
N PRO A 102 -43.72 -9.56 11.21
CA PRO A 102 -43.14 -8.22 11.17
C PRO A 102 -43.51 -7.41 9.91
N ASN A 103 -44.36 -7.96 9.03
CA ASN A 103 -44.95 -7.29 7.87
C ASN A 103 -43.92 -6.67 6.91
N GLN A 104 -42.80 -7.39 6.68
CA GLN A 104 -41.77 -7.00 5.73
C GLN A 104 -42.07 -7.52 4.32
N GLU A 105 -41.48 -6.88 3.31
CA GLU A 105 -41.61 -7.30 1.92
C GLU A 105 -40.92 -8.66 1.69
N ALA A 106 -41.47 -9.48 0.79
CA ALA A 106 -41.02 -10.87 0.60
C ALA A 106 -39.53 -10.99 0.18
N GLN A 107 -38.95 -9.95 -0.44
CA GLN A 107 -37.53 -9.95 -0.80
C GLN A 107 -36.58 -9.69 0.36
N VAL A 108 -37.07 -9.28 1.54
CA VAL A 108 -36.25 -8.92 2.69
C VAL A 108 -36.06 -10.14 3.59
N ASP A 109 -34.81 -10.46 3.91
CA ASP A 109 -34.47 -11.38 5.01
C ASP A 109 -34.29 -10.54 6.28
N TYR A 110 -35.16 -10.70 7.28
CA TYR A 110 -35.33 -9.76 8.40
C TYR A 110 -35.39 -10.46 9.75
N VAL A 111 -34.64 -9.92 10.72
CA VAL A 111 -34.63 -10.33 12.13
C VAL A 111 -34.82 -9.10 13.01
N ARG A 112 -35.68 -9.21 14.02
CA ARG A 112 -35.89 -8.20 15.06
C ARG A 112 -35.77 -8.81 16.44
N TYR A 113 -35.08 -8.12 17.32
CA TYR A 113 -34.91 -8.48 18.73
C TYR A 113 -35.82 -7.62 19.63
N GLU A 114 -36.05 -8.08 20.86
CA GLU A 114 -36.96 -7.44 21.83
C GLU A 114 -36.54 -6.01 22.19
N ASP A 115 -35.23 -5.75 22.27
CA ASP A 115 -34.64 -4.43 22.55
C ASP A 115 -34.88 -3.40 21.42
N GLY A 116 -35.40 -3.84 20.28
CA GLY A 116 -35.61 -3.03 19.08
C GLY A 116 -34.48 -3.12 18.06
N THR A 117 -33.45 -3.94 18.29
CA THR A 117 -32.39 -4.19 17.31
C THR A 117 -32.97 -4.86 16.07
N GLU A 118 -32.62 -4.36 14.88
CA GLU A 118 -33.08 -4.85 13.58
C GLU A 118 -31.89 -5.21 12.69
N LEU A 119 -31.89 -6.40 12.10
CA LEU A 119 -30.89 -6.85 11.13
C LEU A 119 -31.59 -7.37 9.88
N TRP A 120 -31.27 -6.82 8.70
CA TRP A 120 -31.87 -7.30 7.47
C TRP A 120 -31.03 -7.10 6.22
N TYR A 121 -31.30 -7.93 5.21
CA TYR A 121 -30.75 -7.82 3.88
C TYR A 121 -31.85 -7.67 2.84
N ASP A 122 -31.85 -6.54 2.13
CA ASP A 122 -32.70 -6.32 0.95
C ASP A 122 -32.03 -6.90 -0.29
N ARG A 123 -32.56 -8.02 -0.78
CA ARG A 123 -32.04 -8.73 -1.95
C ARG A 123 -32.22 -7.98 -3.26
N LYS A 124 -33.20 -7.08 -3.35
CA LYS A 124 -33.46 -6.26 -4.54
C LYS A 124 -32.63 -4.99 -4.52
N GLY A 125 -32.52 -4.35 -3.36
CA GLY A 125 -31.71 -3.16 -3.15
C GLY A 125 -30.21 -3.42 -2.96
N HIS A 126 -29.81 -4.69 -2.80
CA HIS A 126 -28.44 -5.13 -2.50
C HIS A 126 -27.85 -4.43 -1.26
N LYS A 127 -28.64 -4.34 -0.19
CA LYS A 127 -28.28 -3.57 1.02
C LYS A 127 -28.43 -4.41 2.28
N LEU A 128 -27.33 -4.54 3.02
CA LEU A 128 -27.32 -5.01 4.40
C LEU A 128 -27.53 -3.81 5.34
N THR A 129 -28.39 -3.95 6.34
CA THR A 129 -28.58 -2.95 7.40
C THR A 129 -28.63 -3.62 8.77
N ALA A 130 -27.84 -3.09 9.71
CA ALA A 130 -27.88 -3.45 11.11
C ALA A 130 -28.15 -2.18 11.93
N LYS A 131 -29.26 -2.15 12.67
CA LYS A 131 -29.58 -1.10 13.64
C LYS A 131 -29.51 -1.72 15.03
N VAL A 132 -28.42 -1.47 15.73
CA VAL A 132 -28.17 -2.03 17.06
C VAL A 132 -28.52 -0.97 18.10
N MET A 133 -29.39 -1.33 19.06
CA MET A 133 -29.80 -0.41 20.13
C MET A 133 -28.81 -0.39 21.29
N GLY A 134 -28.05 -1.47 21.46
CA GLY A 134 -26.94 -1.59 22.41
C GLY A 134 -25.57 -1.50 21.73
N ASP A 135 -24.60 -2.24 22.28
CA ASP A 135 -23.21 -2.28 21.81
C ASP A 135 -23.02 -3.24 20.64
N ALA A 136 -22.00 -2.98 19.81
CA ALA A 136 -21.62 -3.84 18.70
C ALA A 136 -20.09 -3.97 18.65
N ASP A 137 -19.59 -5.17 18.91
CA ASP A 137 -18.17 -5.50 18.91
C ASP A 137 -17.80 -6.41 17.73
N ILE A 138 -16.60 -6.21 17.18
CA ILE A 138 -15.98 -7.09 16.18
C ILE A 138 -14.58 -7.45 16.67
N GLU A 139 -14.38 -8.70 17.03
CA GLU A 139 -13.10 -9.24 17.48
C GLU A 139 -12.57 -10.28 16.48
N THR A 140 -11.26 -10.25 16.23
CA THR A 140 -10.58 -11.23 15.37
C THR A 140 -9.13 -11.43 15.82
N GLU A 141 -8.63 -12.65 15.69
CA GLU A 141 -7.19 -12.95 15.83
C GLU A 141 -6.39 -12.60 14.57
N GLY A 142 -7.08 -12.47 13.43
CA GLY A 142 -6.49 -12.14 12.13
C GLY A 142 -6.61 -10.66 11.77
N GLY A 143 -6.85 -10.38 10.49
CA GLY A 143 -7.05 -9.03 9.98
C GLY A 143 -8.52 -8.68 9.74
N ILE A 144 -8.83 -7.38 9.78
CA ILE A 144 -10.11 -6.82 9.31
C ILE A 144 -9.83 -5.98 8.07
N THR A 145 -10.61 -6.17 7.00
CA THR A 145 -10.51 -5.37 5.77
C THR A 145 -11.88 -4.82 5.40
N ALA A 146 -11.96 -3.50 5.16
CA ALA A 146 -13.17 -2.82 4.74
C ALA A 146 -12.90 -2.01 3.45
N THR A 147 -13.48 -2.46 2.34
CA THR A 147 -13.29 -1.84 1.02
C THR A 147 -14.63 -1.44 0.42
N ALA A 148 -14.76 -0.17 0.01
CA ALA A 148 -15.97 0.36 -0.62
C ALA A 148 -15.63 1.17 -1.88
N LYS A 149 -16.46 1.05 -2.92
CA LYS A 149 -16.35 1.90 -4.14
C LYS A 149 -16.89 3.32 -3.92
N LYS A 150 -17.56 3.55 -2.80
CA LYS A 150 -18.12 4.83 -2.37
C LYS A 150 -17.49 5.20 -1.02
N ALA A 151 -17.81 6.37 -0.51
CA ALA A 151 -17.31 6.84 0.78
C ALA A 151 -17.62 5.85 1.92
N ILE A 152 -16.66 5.70 2.82
CA ILE A 152 -16.85 5.13 4.15
C ILE A 152 -17.08 6.31 5.09
N VAL A 153 -18.20 6.31 5.81
CA VAL A 153 -18.57 7.40 6.72
C VAL A 153 -18.71 6.83 8.12
N THR A 154 -17.97 7.42 9.06
CA THR A 154 -18.01 7.07 10.48
C THR A 154 -18.38 8.32 11.27
N GLU A 155 -19.40 8.23 12.10
CA GLU A 155 -19.84 9.33 12.96
C GLU A 155 -19.95 8.85 14.40
N SER A 156 -19.45 9.67 15.34
CA SER A 156 -19.62 9.47 16.77
C SER A 156 -19.87 10.82 17.43
N LYS A 157 -20.84 10.88 18.34
CA LYS A 157 -21.16 12.10 19.10
C LYS A 157 -20.17 12.41 20.22
N THR A 158 -19.29 11.46 20.54
CA THR A 158 -18.35 11.56 21.66
C THR A 158 -16.91 11.55 21.20
N GLY A 159 -16.54 10.61 20.33
CA GLY A 159 -15.18 10.51 19.80
C GLY A 159 -14.95 9.22 19.02
N ILE A 160 -13.84 9.21 18.27
CA ILE A 160 -13.32 8.05 17.55
C ILE A 160 -11.87 7.87 18.01
N THR A 161 -11.53 6.69 18.50
CA THR A 161 -10.18 6.36 18.98
C THR A 161 -9.54 5.34 18.06
N LEU A 162 -8.36 5.68 17.52
CA LEU A 162 -7.52 4.75 16.78
C LEU A 162 -6.33 4.38 17.66
N ARG A 163 -6.18 3.09 17.97
CA ARG A 163 -5.07 2.57 18.80
C ARG A 163 -4.39 1.44 18.05
N ALA A 164 -3.19 1.71 17.58
CA ALA A 164 -2.30 0.73 16.97
C ALA A 164 -0.85 1.22 17.17
N PRO A 165 0.15 0.32 17.12
CA PRO A 165 1.55 0.73 17.07
C PRO A 165 1.85 1.66 15.89
N HIS A 166 1.12 1.50 14.77
CA HIS A 166 1.26 2.32 13.58
C HIS A 166 -0.11 2.65 12.97
N ILE A 167 -0.31 3.92 12.60
CA ILE A 167 -1.52 4.41 11.92
C ILE A 167 -1.06 5.11 10.64
N ARG A 168 -1.47 4.58 9.48
CA ARG A 168 -1.15 5.15 8.16
C ARG A 168 -2.37 5.80 7.52
N LEU A 169 -2.21 7.03 7.07
CA LEU A 169 -3.24 7.77 6.33
C LEU A 169 -2.73 8.03 4.91
N GLU A 170 -3.23 7.29 3.92
CA GLU A 170 -2.84 7.43 2.52
C GLU A 170 -3.85 8.29 1.76
N GLY A 171 -3.53 9.57 1.63
CA GLY A 171 -4.37 10.54 0.93
C GLY A 171 -4.38 11.90 1.63
N ASN A 172 -5.24 12.79 1.15
CA ASN A 172 -5.38 14.12 1.74
C ASN A 172 -6.09 14.01 3.11
N LEU A 173 -5.44 14.53 4.16
CA LEU A 173 -6.06 14.69 5.48
C LEU A 173 -6.61 16.12 5.61
N SER A 174 -7.93 16.24 5.79
CA SER A 174 -8.59 17.51 6.11
C SER A 174 -9.27 17.44 7.47
N GLN A 175 -9.05 18.44 8.32
CA GLN A 175 -9.64 18.52 9.66
C GLN A 175 -10.56 19.74 9.78
N GLN A 176 -11.78 19.54 10.29
CA GLN A 176 -12.78 20.59 10.52
C GLN A 176 -13.52 20.33 11.84
N GLY A 177 -14.12 21.36 12.42
CA GLY A 177 -14.94 21.22 13.63
C GLY A 177 -16.17 20.34 13.37
N TYR A 178 -16.65 19.62 14.40
CA TYR A 178 -17.80 18.70 14.27
C TYR A 178 -19.08 19.40 13.74
N ALA A 179 -19.29 20.67 14.13
CA ALA A 179 -20.39 21.50 13.63
C ALA A 179 -20.01 22.34 12.38
N GLY A 180 -18.86 22.06 11.76
CA GLY A 180 -18.24 22.88 10.74
C GLY A 180 -17.27 23.94 11.29
N GLY A 181 -16.44 24.52 10.42
CA GLY A 181 -15.49 25.57 10.76
C GLY A 181 -14.13 25.06 11.25
N ALA A 182 -13.41 25.93 11.97
CA ALA A 182 -12.04 25.65 12.42
C ALA A 182 -11.99 24.49 13.42
N ALA A 183 -10.94 23.67 13.30
CA ALA A 183 -10.62 22.60 14.25
C ALA A 183 -9.29 22.89 14.95
N SER A 184 -9.09 22.30 16.13
CA SER A 184 -7.80 22.24 16.81
C SER A 184 -7.21 20.83 16.70
N SER A 185 -5.91 20.73 16.44
CA SER A 185 -5.17 19.46 16.54
C SER A 185 -4.11 19.58 17.63
N ILE A 186 -3.97 18.53 18.45
CA ILE A 186 -2.91 18.41 19.46
C ILE A 186 -2.08 17.20 19.03
N LEU A 187 -0.81 17.44 18.70
CA LEU A 187 0.13 16.42 18.28
C LEU A 187 1.25 16.32 19.32
N CYS A 188 1.43 15.13 19.88
CA CYS A 188 2.48 14.84 20.86
C CYS A 188 3.63 14.11 20.17
N GLY A 189 4.86 14.62 20.31
CA GLY A 189 6.06 14.06 19.67
C GLY A 189 6.54 14.86 18.47
N ASN A 190 7.61 14.39 17.83
CA ASN A 190 8.22 15.06 16.69
C ASN A 190 7.32 15.00 15.47
N GLN A 191 7.26 16.09 14.71
CA GLN A 191 6.49 16.20 13.47
C GLN A 191 7.44 16.65 12.36
N THR A 192 7.58 15.83 11.32
CA THR A 192 8.43 16.11 10.17
C THR A 192 7.54 16.32 8.94
N ILE A 193 7.76 17.41 8.22
CA ILE A 193 7.11 17.68 6.93
C ILE A 193 8.15 17.41 5.84
N CYS A 194 8.01 16.30 5.12
CA CYS A 194 8.88 15.95 4.01
C CYS A 194 8.29 16.48 2.69
N ASN A 195 9.13 17.05 1.82
CA ASN A 195 8.75 17.52 0.47
C ASN A 195 7.50 18.41 0.44
N GLY A 196 7.32 19.24 1.48
CA GLY A 196 6.13 20.05 1.68
C GLY A 196 6.44 21.38 2.37
N SER A 197 5.40 22.19 2.56
CA SER A 197 5.50 23.45 3.29
C SER A 197 4.44 23.53 4.38
N LEU A 198 4.77 24.23 5.47
CA LEU A 198 3.80 24.66 6.46
C LEU A 198 3.38 26.10 6.15
N SER A 199 2.14 26.29 5.70
CA SER A 199 1.58 27.62 5.44
C SER A 199 0.59 28.01 6.54
N VAL A 200 0.79 29.18 7.15
CA VAL A 200 -0.09 29.74 8.18
C VAL A 200 -0.53 31.18 7.80
N PRO A 201 -1.35 31.36 6.74
CA PRO A 201 -1.55 32.67 6.11
C PRO A 201 -2.14 33.75 7.01
N GLY A 202 -3.05 33.36 7.91
CA GLY A 202 -3.73 34.26 8.84
C GLY A 202 -3.20 34.20 10.28
N GLY A 203 -2.24 33.32 10.56
CA GLY A 203 -1.78 33.03 11.92
C GLY A 203 -0.29 33.31 12.11
N ASP A 204 0.28 32.64 13.11
CA ASP A 204 1.68 32.73 13.49
C ASP A 204 2.20 31.33 13.86
N VAL A 205 3.52 31.15 13.81
CA VAL A 205 4.20 29.93 14.28
C VAL A 205 5.04 30.33 15.48
N SER A 206 4.80 29.71 16.64
CA SER A 206 5.50 30.04 17.88
C SER A 206 6.24 28.84 18.46
N ALA A 207 7.47 29.06 18.92
CA ALA A 207 8.25 28.10 19.68
C ALA A 207 8.41 28.61 21.12
N GLY A 208 7.54 28.15 22.02
CA GLY A 208 7.39 28.77 23.35
C GLY A 208 6.89 30.22 23.20
N ASP A 209 7.61 31.16 23.81
CA ASP A 209 7.27 32.59 23.75
C ASP A 209 7.77 33.29 22.47
N VAL A 210 8.55 32.59 21.63
CA VAL A 210 9.12 33.16 20.40
C VAL A 210 8.13 33.04 19.25
N SER A 211 7.64 34.18 18.76
CA SER A 211 6.76 34.33 17.60
C SER A 211 7.56 34.49 16.31
N LEU A 212 7.26 33.71 15.27
CA LEU A 212 7.93 33.86 13.97
C LEU A 212 7.66 35.25 13.37
N ARG A 213 6.43 35.75 13.46
CA ARG A 213 6.03 37.07 12.92
C ARG A 213 6.40 38.26 13.80
N GLY A 214 6.47 38.04 15.12
CA GLY A 214 6.55 39.11 16.12
C GLY A 214 7.84 39.15 16.94
N HIS A 215 8.79 38.23 16.71
CA HIS A 215 10.05 38.26 17.46
C HIS A 215 10.79 39.59 17.28
N GLN A 216 11.44 40.01 18.36
CA GLN A 216 12.26 41.21 18.41
C GLN A 216 13.70 40.82 18.76
N HIS A 217 14.64 41.66 18.39
CA HIS A 217 16.05 41.49 18.70
C HIS A 217 16.46 42.50 19.79
N GLU A 218 17.19 42.04 20.80
CA GLU A 218 17.76 42.89 21.85
C GLU A 218 19.17 43.37 21.48
N GLY A 219 19.64 44.43 22.14
CA GLY A 219 21.02 44.92 21.95
C GLY A 219 21.26 45.68 20.65
N VAL A 220 20.20 46.02 19.91
CA VAL A 220 20.24 46.81 18.68
C VAL A 220 19.47 48.12 18.85
N GLU A 221 20.00 49.21 18.30
CA GLU A 221 19.28 50.48 18.22
C GLU A 221 18.30 50.44 17.04
N SER A 222 17.06 50.87 17.26
CA SER A 222 16.04 50.88 16.21
C SER A 222 16.38 51.95 15.16
N GLY A 223 16.61 51.50 13.92
CA GLY A 223 16.84 52.37 12.77
C GLY A 223 15.65 52.38 11.79
N PRO A 224 15.55 53.37 10.89
CA PRO A 224 14.52 53.43 9.86
C PRO A 224 14.80 52.51 8.66
N ASP A 225 16.03 52.00 8.54
CA ASP A 225 16.47 51.19 7.39
C ASP A 225 16.03 49.72 7.54
N THR A 226 15.78 49.07 6.40
CA THR A 226 15.44 47.63 6.34
C THR A 226 16.72 46.82 6.16
N SER A 227 16.95 45.84 7.03
CA SER A 227 18.07 44.90 6.88
C SER A 227 17.90 43.98 5.67
N GLY A 228 18.97 43.29 5.29
CA GLY A 228 18.91 42.21 4.31
C GLY A 228 18.02 41.04 4.79
N LYS A 229 17.80 40.06 3.92
CA LYS A 229 17.15 38.80 4.30
C LYS A 229 17.97 38.12 5.42
N PRO A 230 17.35 37.37 6.34
CA PRO A 230 18.09 36.61 7.34
C PRO A 230 19.14 35.71 6.68
N GLU A 231 20.41 35.93 7.00
CA GLU A 231 21.52 35.06 6.61
C GLU A 231 21.67 33.98 7.67
N GLY A 232 21.35 32.73 7.33
CA GLY A 232 21.34 31.61 8.31
C GLY A 232 20.23 30.58 8.10
N GLY A 233 19.30 30.81 7.16
CA GLY A 233 18.32 29.80 6.72
C GLY A 233 18.87 28.82 5.66
N GLY A 234 20.19 28.65 5.59
CA GLY A 234 20.82 27.62 4.77
C GLY A 234 20.45 26.28 5.38
N SER A 235 19.39 25.67 4.85
CA SER A 235 19.01 24.30 5.16
C SER A 235 20.25 23.42 5.10
N SER A 236 20.65 22.86 6.24
CA SER A 236 21.50 21.67 6.28
C SER A 236 20.76 20.42 5.79
N GLY A 237 19.50 20.55 5.35
CA GLY A 237 18.81 19.60 4.48
C GLY A 237 18.78 20.16 3.08
N THR A 238 19.87 20.01 2.34
CA THR A 238 19.84 20.14 0.90
C THR A 238 18.73 19.25 0.35
N THR A 239 17.94 19.74 -0.58
CA THR A 239 17.13 18.94 -1.51
C THR A 239 17.99 18.08 -2.46
N ASP A 240 19.22 17.77 -2.04
CA ASP A 240 20.32 17.23 -2.82
C ASP A 240 20.77 15.87 -2.21
N ASP A 241 20.05 15.36 -1.21
CA ASP A 241 20.31 14.10 -0.50
C ASP A 241 19.44 12.92 -0.98
N ASN A 242 18.78 13.05 -2.14
CA ASN A 242 17.78 12.10 -2.67
C ASN A 242 16.59 11.83 -1.74
N GLY A 243 16.33 12.70 -0.76
CA GLY A 243 15.38 12.41 0.30
C GLY A 243 15.82 11.22 1.14
N SER A 244 17.13 11.01 1.34
CA SER A 244 17.68 9.89 2.12
C SER A 244 17.03 9.78 3.49
N GLY A 245 16.85 10.89 4.22
CA GLY A 245 16.14 10.89 5.50
C GLY A 245 14.63 10.58 5.39
N PHE A 246 13.99 10.89 4.25
CA PHE A 246 12.61 10.47 3.99
C PHE A 246 12.54 8.96 3.77
N TRP A 247 13.42 8.41 2.91
CA TRP A 247 13.40 6.99 2.59
C TRP A 247 13.85 6.12 3.76
N GLU A 248 14.77 6.58 4.59
CA GLU A 248 15.14 5.96 5.87
C GLU A 248 13.93 5.89 6.81
N LEU A 249 13.19 7.00 6.99
CA LEU A 249 11.96 6.99 7.78
C LEU A 249 10.90 6.03 7.21
N MET A 250 10.73 6.03 5.89
CA MET A 250 9.78 5.13 5.22
C MET A 250 10.19 3.67 5.38
N PHE A 251 11.49 3.38 5.33
CA PHE A 251 12.06 2.08 5.59
C PHE A 251 11.79 1.62 7.03
N ASP A 252 12.04 2.48 8.02
CA ASP A 252 11.75 2.19 9.43
C ASP A 252 10.26 1.89 9.66
N ILE A 253 9.38 2.67 9.03
CA ILE A 253 7.93 2.44 9.07
C ILE A 253 7.60 1.07 8.49
N VAL A 254 8.19 0.72 7.33
CA VAL A 254 8.00 -0.57 6.70
C VAL A 254 8.45 -1.69 7.62
N GLN A 255 9.68 -1.65 8.12
CA GLN A 255 10.25 -2.67 8.98
C GLN A 255 9.40 -2.94 10.22
N ASN A 256 8.88 -1.88 10.86
CA ASN A 256 8.01 -1.99 12.03
C ASN A 256 6.57 -2.46 11.72
N SER A 257 6.16 -2.44 10.44
CA SER A 257 4.80 -2.81 10.02
C SER A 257 4.67 -4.26 9.55
N LEU A 258 5.78 -4.96 9.31
CA LEU A 258 5.75 -6.32 8.77
C LEU A 258 5.29 -7.35 9.82
N PRO A 259 4.52 -8.38 9.43
CA PRO A 259 4.04 -9.40 10.35
C PRO A 259 5.18 -10.33 10.81
N GLU A 260 5.28 -10.58 12.12
CA GLU A 260 6.22 -11.55 12.71
C GLU A 260 5.61 -12.97 12.77
N PRO A 261 6.41 -14.06 12.62
CA PRO A 261 7.86 -14.04 12.47
C PRO A 261 8.35 -13.85 11.02
N LEU A 262 9.36 -12.99 10.83
CA LEU A 262 10.07 -12.87 9.55
C LEU A 262 11.02 -14.05 9.30
N THR A 263 11.17 -14.46 8.04
CA THR A 263 12.15 -15.49 7.65
C THR A 263 13.58 -14.97 7.77
N PRO A 264 14.61 -15.83 7.88
CA PRO A 264 16.01 -15.38 7.95
C PRO A 264 16.44 -14.52 6.75
N MET A 265 15.97 -14.85 5.54
CA MET A 265 16.25 -14.06 4.34
C MET A 265 15.60 -12.68 4.39
N GLU A 266 14.34 -12.59 4.85
CA GLU A 266 13.65 -11.30 5.00
C GLU A 266 14.33 -10.41 6.04
N LYS A 267 14.78 -10.98 7.15
CA LYS A 267 15.58 -10.25 8.15
C LYS A 267 16.91 -9.75 7.59
N LEU A 268 17.55 -10.54 6.71
CA LEU A 268 18.77 -10.11 6.04
C LEU A 268 18.51 -8.97 5.05
N LEU A 269 17.47 -9.09 4.22
CA LEU A 269 17.10 -8.05 3.24
C LEU A 269 16.86 -6.70 3.93
N LEU A 270 16.12 -6.71 5.04
CA LEU A 270 15.88 -5.53 5.89
C LEU A 270 17.12 -5.08 6.69
N CYS A 271 18.27 -5.75 6.54
CA CYS A 271 19.52 -5.37 7.18
C CYS A 271 20.56 -4.88 6.16
N LEU A 272 20.25 -4.95 4.86
CA LEU A 272 21.16 -4.50 3.80
C LEU A 272 21.58 -3.03 3.92
N PRO A 273 20.72 -2.08 4.30
CA PRO A 273 21.17 -0.70 4.53
C PRO A 273 22.25 -0.61 5.61
N GLU A 274 22.05 -1.28 6.74
CA GLU A 274 23.03 -1.31 7.84
C GLU A 274 24.34 -1.99 7.43
N ILE A 275 24.29 -3.01 6.57
CA ILE A 275 25.50 -3.64 6.02
C ILE A 275 26.24 -2.67 5.08
N ALA A 276 25.52 -2.01 4.17
CA ALA A 276 26.12 -1.05 3.26
C ALA A 276 26.73 0.14 4.02
N GLU A 277 26.14 0.57 5.13
CA GLU A 277 26.73 1.57 6.01
C GLU A 277 28.03 1.09 6.68
N ALA A 278 28.07 -0.13 7.20
CA ALA A 278 29.28 -0.71 7.78
C ALA A 278 30.42 -0.84 6.74
N GLU A 279 30.10 -1.31 5.53
CA GLU A 279 31.07 -1.37 4.42
C GLU A 279 31.59 0.03 4.04
N ALA A 280 30.76 1.06 4.17
CA ALA A 280 31.17 2.45 3.95
C ALA A 280 32.16 2.95 5.03
N GLU A 281 32.01 2.51 6.28
CA GLU A 281 32.92 2.85 7.39
C GLU A 281 34.29 2.17 7.24
N ASP A 282 34.33 0.98 6.67
CA ASP A 282 35.57 0.23 6.42
C ASP A 282 36.35 0.74 5.19
N CYS A 283 35.74 1.58 4.35
CA CYS A 283 36.38 2.15 3.17
C CYS A 283 37.46 3.19 3.49
N TRP A 284 38.59 3.10 2.79
CA TRP A 284 39.73 4.02 2.99
C TRP A 284 39.66 5.33 2.20
N THR A 285 38.85 5.39 1.13
CA THR A 285 38.70 6.59 0.30
C THR A 285 37.27 7.12 0.40
N GLU A 286 37.14 8.45 0.47
CA GLU A 286 35.83 9.12 0.57
C GLU A 286 34.92 8.79 -0.62
N ASP A 287 35.47 8.62 -1.81
CA ASP A 287 34.69 8.24 -2.99
C ASP A 287 34.09 6.84 -2.84
N ASN A 288 34.86 5.87 -2.32
CA ASN A 288 34.35 4.52 -2.11
C ASN A 288 33.30 4.47 -0.99
N LYS A 289 33.56 5.20 0.10
CA LYS A 289 32.59 5.39 1.17
C LYS A 289 31.27 5.96 0.61
N LYS A 290 31.34 7.00 -0.21
CA LYS A 290 30.16 7.62 -0.84
C LYS A 290 29.38 6.64 -1.73
N GLY A 291 30.07 5.75 -2.43
CA GLY A 291 29.41 4.69 -3.22
C GLY A 291 28.58 3.72 -2.39
N TRP A 292 29.14 3.24 -1.28
CA TRP A 292 28.39 2.38 -0.34
C TRP A 292 27.22 3.11 0.32
N LEU A 293 27.37 4.39 0.67
CA LEU A 293 26.27 5.20 1.18
C LEU A 293 25.16 5.42 0.13
N TYR A 294 25.50 5.59 -1.15
CA TYR A 294 24.48 5.59 -2.20
C TYR A 294 23.75 4.25 -2.27
N LEU A 295 24.44 3.12 -2.17
CA LEU A 295 23.80 1.81 -2.14
C LEU A 295 22.85 1.66 -0.93
N ARG A 296 23.27 2.10 0.26
CA ARG A 296 22.42 2.16 1.46
C ARG A 296 21.13 2.94 1.19
N ASP A 297 21.27 4.15 0.66
CA ASP A 297 20.12 5.04 0.42
C ASP A 297 19.20 4.49 -0.69
N MET A 298 19.76 3.80 -1.69
CA MET A 298 18.98 3.09 -2.70
C MET A 298 18.21 1.90 -2.09
N PHE A 299 18.79 1.17 -1.13
CA PHE A 299 18.04 0.16 -0.39
C PHE A 299 16.89 0.77 0.43
N HIS A 300 17.15 1.85 1.18
CA HIS A 300 16.09 2.58 1.90
C HIS A 300 14.94 2.96 0.97
N LYS A 301 15.26 3.55 -0.19
CA LYS A 301 14.26 3.95 -1.19
C LYS A 301 13.49 2.75 -1.71
N TRP A 302 14.18 1.67 -2.08
CA TRP A 302 13.54 0.49 -2.64
C TRP A 302 12.55 -0.12 -1.64
N PHE A 303 12.98 -0.40 -0.42
CA PHE A 303 12.15 -1.03 0.61
C PHE A 303 11.03 -0.12 1.14
N GLY A 304 11.28 1.20 1.21
CA GLY A 304 10.28 2.19 1.62
C GLY A 304 9.19 2.43 0.55
N GLY A 305 9.46 2.06 -0.71
CA GLY A 305 8.57 2.22 -1.84
C GLY A 305 7.48 1.14 -1.95
N ARG A 306 6.43 1.45 -2.71
CA ARG A 306 5.36 0.49 -3.03
C ARG A 306 5.80 -0.47 -4.13
N ALA A 307 5.27 -1.69 -4.14
CA ALA A 307 5.62 -2.69 -5.15
C ALA A 307 5.49 -2.12 -6.58
N ASN A 308 6.62 -2.03 -7.27
CA ASN A 308 6.75 -1.63 -8.66
C ASN A 308 7.98 -2.34 -9.25
N ASP A 309 7.79 -3.05 -10.35
CA ASP A 309 8.81 -3.80 -11.07
C ASP A 309 9.30 -3.09 -12.35
N ASP A 310 8.95 -1.81 -12.51
CA ASP A 310 9.33 -1.03 -13.68
C ASP A 310 9.92 0.31 -13.23
N ALA A 311 11.24 0.42 -13.30
CA ALA A 311 11.98 1.62 -12.92
C ALA A 311 11.48 2.90 -13.61
N TYR A 312 10.86 2.79 -14.79
CA TYR A 312 10.31 3.92 -15.54
C TYR A 312 8.96 4.42 -15.02
N LYS A 313 8.28 3.65 -14.18
CA LYS A 313 7.01 4.04 -13.54
C LYS A 313 7.19 4.71 -12.19
N SER A 314 8.39 4.66 -11.62
CA SER A 314 8.68 5.42 -10.40
C SER A 314 8.50 6.91 -10.66
N THR A 315 7.93 7.62 -9.69
CA THR A 315 7.61 9.04 -9.84
C THR A 315 8.84 9.94 -9.74
N GLU A 316 9.92 9.45 -9.13
CA GLU A 316 11.14 10.22 -8.89
C GLU A 316 12.40 9.34 -9.06
N PRO A 317 13.44 9.79 -9.80
CA PRO A 317 14.70 9.07 -9.91
C PRO A 317 15.51 9.21 -8.61
N PHE A 318 16.56 8.41 -8.47
CA PHE A 318 17.63 8.61 -7.49
C PHE A 318 18.79 9.32 -8.20
N LEU A 319 19.29 10.43 -7.64
CA LEU A 319 20.33 11.24 -8.28
C LEU A 319 21.72 10.95 -7.72
N VAL A 320 22.64 10.56 -8.59
CA VAL A 320 24.06 10.45 -8.25
C VAL A 320 24.84 11.67 -8.75
N ASP A 321 25.83 12.06 -7.97
CA ASP A 321 26.74 13.17 -8.29
C ASP A 321 27.67 12.78 -9.46
N MET A 322 27.60 13.55 -10.55
CA MET A 322 28.44 13.37 -11.73
C MET A 322 29.94 13.50 -11.43
N ASN A 323 30.34 14.40 -10.54
CA ASN A 323 31.75 14.57 -10.20
C ASN A 323 32.28 13.39 -9.37
N TRP A 324 31.43 12.80 -8.52
CA TRP A 324 31.76 11.53 -7.85
C TRP A 324 31.93 10.39 -8.87
N ILE A 325 31.02 10.26 -9.84
CA ILE A 325 31.16 9.25 -10.91
C ILE A 325 32.50 9.45 -11.66
N LEU A 326 32.83 10.69 -12.02
CA LEU A 326 34.04 11.03 -12.77
C LEU A 326 35.33 10.97 -11.94
N SER A 327 35.28 10.80 -10.62
CA SER A 327 36.49 10.58 -9.82
C SER A 327 37.10 9.18 -10.09
N TYR A 328 36.32 8.26 -10.64
CA TYR A 328 36.77 6.92 -11.01
C TYR A 328 37.36 6.90 -12.42
N GLN A 329 38.61 6.43 -12.54
CA GLN A 329 39.36 6.42 -13.80
C GLN A 329 38.61 5.74 -14.96
N ARG A 330 37.86 4.66 -14.71
CA ARG A 330 37.09 3.96 -15.76
C ARG A 330 35.95 4.81 -16.32
N ALA A 331 35.25 5.54 -15.46
CA ALA A 331 34.17 6.43 -15.87
C ALA A 331 34.75 7.67 -16.56
N GLN A 332 35.82 8.25 -16.01
CA GLN A 332 36.53 9.38 -16.63
C GLN A 332 37.02 9.02 -18.04
N THR A 333 37.63 7.85 -18.22
CA THR A 333 38.13 7.40 -19.53
C THR A 333 36.99 7.22 -20.55
N ALA A 334 35.85 6.65 -20.13
CA ALA A 334 34.68 6.52 -21.00
C ALA A 334 34.04 7.88 -21.33
N TYR A 335 33.99 8.79 -20.36
CA TYR A 335 33.52 10.16 -20.55
C TYR A 335 34.41 10.91 -21.55
N ASP A 336 35.73 10.87 -21.36
CA ASP A 336 36.71 11.51 -22.24
C ASP A 336 36.63 10.97 -23.67
N ALA A 337 36.50 9.64 -23.82
CA ALA A 337 36.29 9.02 -25.12
C ALA A 337 34.96 9.45 -25.78
N LEU A 338 33.88 9.58 -24.99
CA LEU A 338 32.57 10.01 -25.48
C LEU A 338 32.59 11.45 -26.00
N ILE A 339 33.29 12.37 -25.32
CA ILE A 339 33.35 13.78 -25.74
C ILE A 339 34.30 14.04 -26.91
N MET A 340 35.07 13.04 -27.36
CA MET A 340 35.83 13.16 -28.59
C MET A 340 34.88 13.37 -29.77
N SER A 341 35.15 14.38 -30.61
CA SER A 341 34.21 14.82 -31.65
C SER A 341 33.78 13.72 -32.62
N ASP A 342 34.66 12.76 -32.93
CA ASP A 342 34.38 11.63 -33.81
C ASP A 342 33.42 10.60 -33.19
N GLN A 343 33.46 10.45 -31.86
CA GLN A 343 32.53 9.59 -31.11
C GLN A 343 31.22 10.33 -30.83
N LEU A 344 31.29 11.55 -30.29
CA LEU A 344 30.15 12.36 -29.91
C LEU A 344 29.21 12.62 -31.09
N PHE A 345 29.81 12.98 -32.23
CA PHE A 345 29.11 13.30 -33.48
C PHE A 345 29.33 12.23 -34.55
N SER A 346 29.40 10.97 -34.14
CA SER A 346 29.42 9.85 -35.10
C SER A 346 28.21 9.92 -36.04
N PRO A 347 28.30 9.41 -37.29
CA PRO A 347 27.18 9.45 -38.23
C PRO A 347 25.88 8.86 -37.67
N LYS A 348 26.00 7.77 -36.89
CA LYS A 348 24.85 7.14 -36.22
C LYS A 348 24.23 8.03 -35.14
N ALA A 349 25.04 8.77 -34.38
CA ALA A 349 24.56 9.68 -33.35
C ALA A 349 23.81 10.87 -33.98
N LEU A 350 24.36 11.45 -35.05
CA LEU A 350 23.72 12.55 -35.78
C LEU A 350 22.40 12.12 -36.44
N ASP A 351 22.37 10.91 -37.01
CA ASP A 351 21.15 10.32 -37.55
C ASP A 351 20.11 10.06 -36.46
N THR A 352 20.54 9.58 -35.29
CA THR A 352 19.66 9.40 -34.12
C THR A 352 19.03 10.72 -33.69
N LEU A 353 19.82 11.80 -33.58
CA LEU A 353 19.30 13.13 -33.24
C LEU A 353 18.29 13.63 -34.29
N ALA A 354 18.55 13.42 -35.58
CA ALA A 354 17.62 13.81 -36.65
C ALA A 354 16.26 13.09 -36.51
N HIS A 355 16.27 11.79 -36.20
CA HIS A 355 15.05 11.02 -35.96
C HIS A 355 14.32 11.45 -34.68
N VAL A 356 15.04 11.78 -33.61
CA VAL A 356 14.46 12.35 -32.38
C VAL A 356 13.73 13.65 -32.70
N LEU A 357 14.40 14.57 -33.41
CA LEU A 357 13.81 15.86 -33.81
C LEU A 357 12.61 15.69 -34.76
N HIS A 358 12.67 14.72 -35.67
CA HIS A 358 11.56 14.40 -36.57
C HIS A 358 10.34 13.87 -35.78
N LYS A 359 10.58 12.91 -34.88
CA LYS A 359 9.56 12.33 -34.00
C LYS A 359 8.88 13.39 -33.14
N ASP A 360 9.65 14.35 -32.64
CA ASP A 360 9.14 15.45 -31.81
C ASP A 360 8.50 16.59 -32.64
N GLY A 361 8.45 16.45 -33.97
CA GLY A 361 7.83 17.41 -34.87
C GLY A 361 8.59 18.73 -35.00
N LEU A 362 9.89 18.73 -34.70
CA LEU A 362 10.73 19.93 -34.69
C LEU A 362 11.34 20.22 -36.07
N LEU A 363 11.44 19.23 -36.95
CA LEU A 363 11.82 19.41 -38.35
C LEU A 363 10.66 20.05 -39.14
N THR A 364 10.56 21.38 -39.06
CA THR A 364 9.47 22.15 -39.68
C THR A 364 9.94 23.03 -40.83
N ASN A 365 8.98 23.56 -41.59
CA ASN A 365 9.22 24.51 -42.69
C ASN A 365 9.71 25.90 -42.24
N ILE A 366 9.98 26.11 -40.94
CA ILE A 366 10.55 27.33 -40.38
C ILE A 366 11.72 27.01 -39.44
N PRO A 367 12.70 27.93 -39.28
CA PRO A 367 13.73 27.77 -38.27
C PRO A 367 13.14 27.54 -36.88
N THR A 368 13.55 26.46 -36.21
CA THR A 368 13.02 26.03 -34.92
C THR A 368 14.18 25.71 -33.96
N SER A 369 14.13 26.19 -32.72
CA SER A 369 15.13 25.88 -31.70
C SER A 369 14.70 24.68 -30.85
N PHE A 370 15.66 23.91 -30.34
CA PHE A 370 15.42 22.82 -29.41
C PHE A 370 16.46 22.86 -28.27
N ASP A 371 16.06 22.48 -27.06
CA ASP A 371 16.99 22.33 -25.94
C ASP A 371 16.55 21.14 -25.06
N TYR A 372 17.11 19.96 -25.32
CA TYR A 372 16.87 18.78 -24.51
C TYR A 372 17.65 18.81 -23.19
N THR A 373 18.65 19.69 -23.04
CA THR A 373 19.53 19.77 -21.85
C THR A 373 18.82 20.34 -20.63
N ILE A 374 17.69 21.02 -20.81
CA ILE A 374 16.87 21.61 -19.74
C ILE A 374 15.48 20.96 -19.61
N THR A 375 15.26 19.84 -20.30
CA THR A 375 13.99 19.09 -20.20
C THR A 375 13.91 18.29 -18.89
N GLN A 376 12.69 17.97 -18.46
CA GLN A 376 12.49 17.04 -17.35
C GLN A 376 13.06 15.64 -17.68
N TRP A 377 13.53 14.94 -16.65
CA TRP A 377 14.27 13.69 -16.77
C TRP A 377 13.50 12.58 -17.48
N ASP A 378 12.17 12.57 -17.37
CA ASP A 378 11.25 11.62 -17.98
C ASP A 378 11.32 11.65 -19.52
N LYS A 379 11.75 12.78 -20.09
CA LYS A 379 11.92 12.96 -21.54
C LYS A 379 13.29 12.52 -22.05
N TRP A 380 14.31 12.43 -21.20
CA TRP A 380 15.69 12.19 -21.63
C TRP A 380 15.88 10.84 -22.31
N LYS A 381 15.15 9.79 -21.90
CA LYS A 381 15.18 8.48 -22.57
C LYS A 381 14.84 8.56 -24.05
N ALA A 382 13.91 9.43 -24.41
CA ALA A 382 13.47 9.61 -25.79
C ALA A 382 14.31 10.64 -26.56
N SER A 383 15.15 11.41 -25.87
CA SER A 383 15.79 12.61 -26.40
C SER A 383 17.31 12.51 -26.56
N TYR A 384 17.95 11.52 -25.92
CA TYR A 384 19.38 11.33 -26.06
C TYR A 384 19.75 10.82 -27.46
N PHE A 385 20.90 11.26 -27.97
CA PHE A 385 21.34 10.92 -29.34
C PHE A 385 22.63 10.12 -29.40
N GLN A 386 23.36 10.03 -28.29
CA GLN A 386 24.57 9.22 -28.17
C GLN A 386 24.66 8.63 -26.75
N GLN A 387 25.29 7.47 -26.63
CA GLN A 387 25.59 6.86 -25.35
C GLN A 387 26.91 6.09 -25.36
N VAL A 388 27.54 5.95 -24.20
CA VAL A 388 28.64 5.00 -23.97
C VAL A 388 28.38 4.24 -22.67
N THR A 389 28.72 2.95 -22.66
CA THR A 389 28.62 2.11 -21.46
C THR A 389 29.91 2.22 -20.65
N VAL A 390 29.77 2.43 -19.35
CA VAL A 390 30.84 2.25 -18.37
C VAL A 390 30.65 0.86 -17.78
N TYR A 391 31.58 -0.04 -18.08
CA TYR A 391 31.54 -1.39 -17.54
C TYR A 391 32.07 -1.40 -16.11
N GLY A 392 31.30 -1.99 -15.21
CA GLY A 392 31.70 -2.32 -13.85
C GLY A 392 32.63 -3.53 -13.80
N PHE A 393 32.83 -4.04 -12.58
CA PHE A 393 33.62 -5.22 -12.30
C PHE A 393 32.71 -6.44 -12.05
N ALA A 394 33.31 -7.63 -11.93
CA ALA A 394 32.57 -8.84 -11.59
C ALA A 394 32.16 -8.89 -10.10
N ASP A 395 32.76 -8.05 -9.25
CA ASP A 395 32.64 -8.10 -7.80
C ASP A 395 32.21 -6.72 -7.24
N LEU A 396 31.11 -6.71 -6.49
CA LEU A 396 30.53 -5.53 -5.83
C LEU A 396 31.53 -4.80 -4.92
N SER A 397 32.42 -5.53 -4.25
CA SER A 397 33.42 -4.96 -3.33
C SER A 397 34.64 -4.33 -4.02
N SER A 398 34.68 -4.37 -5.36
CA SER A 398 35.82 -3.85 -6.12
C SER A 398 36.05 -2.36 -5.85
N ASP A 399 34.98 -1.57 -5.78
CA ASP A 399 34.98 -0.17 -5.33
C ASP A 399 33.55 0.37 -5.12
N GLY A 400 33.44 1.59 -4.58
CA GLY A 400 32.13 2.20 -4.30
C GLY A 400 31.30 2.48 -5.55
N LEU A 401 31.92 2.74 -6.70
CA LEU A 401 31.20 2.91 -7.96
C LEU A 401 30.54 1.61 -8.40
N MET A 402 31.22 0.47 -8.23
CA MET A 402 30.67 -0.85 -8.52
C MET A 402 29.55 -1.22 -7.55
N ALA A 403 29.71 -0.92 -6.26
CA ALA A 403 28.68 -1.16 -5.25
C ALA A 403 27.37 -0.43 -5.58
N ALA A 404 27.44 0.83 -6.01
CA ALA A 404 26.25 1.64 -6.29
C ALA A 404 25.67 1.44 -7.71
N MET A 405 26.51 1.41 -8.74
CA MET A 405 26.07 1.61 -10.14
C MET A 405 26.25 0.39 -11.04
N GLY A 406 27.02 -0.63 -10.64
CA GLY A 406 27.33 -1.75 -11.53
C GLY A 406 27.80 -1.32 -12.93
N ASN A 407 27.06 -1.74 -13.97
CA ASN A 407 27.20 -1.22 -15.33
C ASN A 407 26.19 -0.08 -15.55
N PHE A 408 26.65 1.09 -15.98
CA PHE A 408 25.78 2.21 -16.32
C PHE A 408 26.13 2.83 -17.67
N THR A 409 25.31 3.76 -18.14
CA THR A 409 25.58 4.50 -19.38
C THR A 409 25.73 5.99 -19.14
N PHE A 410 26.67 6.62 -19.82
CA PHE A 410 26.59 8.05 -20.10
C PHE A 410 25.71 8.24 -21.33
N ARG A 411 24.79 9.21 -21.26
CA ARG A 411 23.92 9.57 -22.39
C ARG A 411 24.01 11.05 -22.68
N THR A 412 23.93 11.38 -23.96
CA THR A 412 24.20 12.72 -24.46
C THR A 412 22.91 13.39 -24.93
N LEU A 413 22.63 14.58 -24.41
CA LEU A 413 21.55 15.48 -24.80
C LEU A 413 22.11 16.65 -25.59
N ALA A 414 21.32 17.20 -26.52
CA ALA A 414 21.73 18.32 -27.36
C ALA A 414 20.76 19.51 -27.24
N ALA A 415 21.29 20.71 -27.48
CA ALA A 415 20.52 21.90 -27.75
C ALA A 415 21.07 22.63 -28.98
N GLY A 416 20.19 23.27 -29.72
CA GLY A 416 20.53 23.86 -31.00
C GLY A 416 19.32 24.35 -31.79
N ASP A 417 19.51 24.42 -33.10
CA ASP A 417 18.50 24.91 -34.04
C ASP A 417 18.42 24.00 -35.26
N VAL A 418 17.23 23.92 -35.85
CA VAL A 418 16.98 23.27 -37.13
C VAL A 418 16.47 24.28 -38.14
N LYS A 419 16.86 24.13 -39.41
CA LYS A 419 16.42 24.98 -40.52
C LYS A 419 16.11 24.15 -41.76
N PRO A 420 14.98 24.37 -42.45
CA PRO A 420 14.70 23.67 -43.70
C PRO A 420 15.69 24.11 -44.79
N LEU A 421 16.07 23.18 -45.67
CA LEU A 421 16.94 23.44 -46.81
C LEU A 421 16.13 23.75 -48.08
N PRO A 422 16.63 24.60 -49.00
CA PRO A 422 15.91 24.94 -50.24
C PRO A 422 15.60 23.75 -51.15
N GLU A 423 16.44 22.71 -51.12
CA GLU A 423 16.34 21.53 -51.99
C GLU A 423 15.65 20.33 -51.32
N GLY A 424 15.08 20.51 -50.12
CA GLY A 424 14.50 19.46 -49.29
C GLY A 424 15.43 19.02 -48.14
N GLY A 425 14.84 18.50 -47.07
CA GLY A 425 15.55 18.13 -45.84
C GLY A 425 15.79 19.31 -44.88
N HIS A 426 16.58 19.07 -43.83
CA HIS A 426 16.88 20.04 -42.79
C HIS A 426 18.36 20.11 -42.43
N ARG A 427 18.84 21.31 -42.12
CA ARG A 427 20.13 21.57 -41.47
C ARG A 427 19.94 21.61 -39.97
N ILE A 428 20.68 20.78 -39.25
CA ILE A 428 20.70 20.74 -37.79
C ILE A 428 22.00 21.37 -37.31
N THR A 429 21.91 22.32 -36.38
CA THR A 429 23.05 23.00 -35.75
C THR A 429 23.03 22.72 -34.26
N ILE A 430 24.01 21.97 -33.77
CA ILE A 430 24.19 21.67 -32.34
C ILE A 430 25.14 22.73 -31.75
N ARG A 431 24.70 23.37 -30.67
CA ARG A 431 25.43 24.46 -30.00
C ARG A 431 25.85 24.13 -28.57
N LYS A 432 25.14 23.20 -27.95
CA LYS A 432 25.36 22.81 -26.56
C LYS A 432 25.06 21.32 -26.44
N VAL A 433 25.88 20.65 -25.63
CA VAL A 433 25.70 19.26 -25.28
C VAL A 433 25.79 19.13 -23.77
N ALA A 434 24.95 18.26 -23.23
CA ALA A 434 25.02 17.83 -21.84
C ALA A 434 25.14 16.31 -21.78
N ILE A 435 25.90 15.81 -20.81
CA ILE A 435 26.01 14.38 -20.52
C ILE A 435 25.32 14.11 -19.19
N ILE A 436 24.53 13.04 -19.16
CA ILE A 436 23.87 12.51 -17.97
C ILE A 436 24.35 11.08 -17.70
N VAL A 437 24.38 10.69 -16.44
CA VAL A 437 24.46 9.28 -16.02
C VAL A 437 23.07 8.69 -16.14
N TRP A 438 23.02 7.44 -16.60
CA TRP A 438 21.78 6.72 -16.78
C TRP A 438 21.95 5.25 -16.41
N ASP A 439 21.21 4.87 -15.37
CA ASP A 439 21.09 3.51 -14.87
C ASP A 439 19.71 3.28 -14.23
N SER A 440 19.47 2.09 -13.72
CA SER A 440 18.26 1.71 -12.99
C SER A 440 18.60 0.78 -11.85
N PHE A 441 18.09 1.09 -10.66
CA PHE A 441 18.13 0.19 -9.52
C PHE A 441 16.90 -0.71 -9.58
N ASN A 442 17.10 -1.95 -10.03
CA ASN A 442 16.05 -2.94 -10.19
C ASN A 442 16.56 -4.34 -9.84
N PHE A 443 15.61 -5.26 -9.65
CA PHE A 443 15.91 -6.67 -9.41
C PHE A 443 15.20 -7.55 -10.42
N ASP A 444 15.33 -7.23 -11.71
CA ASP A 444 14.75 -8.01 -12.81
C ASP A 444 15.64 -9.19 -13.23
N GLY A 445 15.01 -10.24 -13.77
CA GLY A 445 15.71 -11.42 -14.26
C GLY A 445 16.43 -12.22 -13.16
N GLU A 446 17.40 -13.03 -13.57
CA GLU A 446 18.23 -13.84 -12.66
C GLU A 446 19.62 -13.22 -12.55
N TYR A 447 19.91 -12.66 -11.38
CA TYR A 447 21.24 -12.15 -11.07
C TYR A 447 21.65 -12.55 -9.64
N ASP A 448 22.94 -12.86 -9.50
CA ASP A 448 23.56 -13.32 -8.27
C ASP A 448 24.20 -12.13 -7.53
N LEU A 449 23.61 -11.76 -6.39
CA LEU A 449 24.06 -10.65 -5.55
C LEU A 449 25.02 -11.11 -4.44
N LYS A 450 25.52 -12.35 -4.52
CA LYS A 450 26.51 -12.94 -3.60
C LYS A 450 25.99 -13.04 -2.17
N TYR A 451 26.90 -13.00 -1.20
CA TYR A 451 26.61 -13.38 0.17
C TYR A 451 26.66 -12.17 1.10
N TRP A 452 25.65 -12.04 1.95
CA TRP A 452 25.52 -10.92 2.89
C TRP A 452 25.26 -11.47 4.29
N SER A 453 25.81 -10.83 5.32
CA SER A 453 25.56 -11.20 6.73
C SER A 453 25.15 -9.99 7.54
N CYS A 454 23.92 -10.03 8.06
CA CYS A 454 23.43 -9.04 9.01
C CYS A 454 24.16 -9.13 10.36
N LYS A 455 24.62 -10.32 10.73
CA LYS A 455 25.31 -10.54 12.02
C LYS A 455 26.73 -9.99 11.99
N GLU A 456 27.48 -10.26 10.92
CA GLU A 456 28.85 -9.74 10.78
C GLU A 456 28.89 -8.31 10.24
N LYS A 457 27.74 -7.77 9.78
CA LYS A 457 27.63 -6.47 9.12
C LYS A 457 28.54 -6.36 7.89
N ALA A 458 28.55 -7.41 7.06
CA ALA A 458 29.53 -7.52 5.98
C ALA A 458 28.98 -8.24 4.73
N PHE A 459 29.60 -7.89 3.60
CA PHE A 459 29.46 -8.50 2.29
C PHE A 459 30.59 -9.51 2.01
N SER A 460 30.30 -10.57 1.26
CA SER A 460 31.31 -11.54 0.80
C SER A 460 30.99 -12.12 -0.57
N VAL A 461 32.02 -12.23 -1.42
CA VAL A 461 31.93 -12.80 -2.76
C VAL A 461 31.81 -14.32 -2.74
N THR A 462 32.56 -14.97 -1.85
CA THR A 462 32.66 -16.43 -1.77
C THR A 462 31.78 -17.01 -0.66
N GLY A 463 31.13 -16.16 0.13
CA GLY A 463 30.46 -16.53 1.38
C GLY A 463 31.47 -16.72 2.51
N GLY A 464 31.00 -17.32 3.61
CA GLY A 464 31.84 -17.82 4.69
C GLY A 464 31.80 -19.34 4.80
N ASP A 465 32.51 -19.90 5.78
CA ASP A 465 32.52 -21.35 6.05
C ASP A 465 31.10 -21.90 6.31
N ALA A 466 30.94 -23.23 6.35
CA ALA A 466 29.65 -23.91 6.54
C ALA A 466 28.90 -23.56 7.85
N THR A 467 29.53 -22.80 8.75
CA THR A 467 28.99 -22.26 10.02
C THR A 467 28.71 -20.75 9.98
N SER A 468 28.90 -20.12 8.83
CA SER A 468 28.85 -18.67 8.68
C SER A 468 27.41 -18.15 8.65
N SER A 469 27.23 -16.93 9.16
CA SER A 469 25.96 -16.20 9.25
C SER A 469 25.53 -15.54 7.93
N TYR A 470 26.19 -15.90 6.83
CA TYR A 470 25.99 -15.33 5.50
C TYR A 470 24.88 -16.06 4.76
N PHE A 471 24.00 -15.30 4.09
CA PHE A 471 23.02 -15.86 3.18
C PHE A 471 23.28 -15.39 1.76
N HIS A 472 22.95 -16.28 0.82
CA HIS A 472 23.05 -16.03 -0.61
C HIS A 472 21.85 -15.21 -1.09
N VAL A 473 22.10 -13.99 -1.55
CA VAL A 473 21.09 -13.04 -2.02
C VAL A 473 21.07 -13.04 -3.54
N THR A 474 19.87 -13.05 -4.11
CA THR A 474 19.65 -12.99 -5.57
C THR A 474 18.55 -11.98 -5.88
N ASN A 475 18.39 -11.61 -7.16
CA ASN A 475 17.23 -10.83 -7.59
C ASN A 475 15.90 -11.50 -7.18
N GLY A 476 15.86 -12.84 -7.19
CA GLY A 476 14.70 -13.61 -6.73
C GLY A 476 14.32 -13.31 -5.27
N SER A 477 15.30 -13.06 -4.40
CA SER A 477 15.05 -12.71 -2.99
C SER A 477 14.24 -11.40 -2.86
N PHE A 478 14.58 -10.39 -3.66
CA PHE A 478 13.85 -9.11 -3.71
C PHE A 478 12.48 -9.25 -4.39
N GLN A 479 12.40 -10.01 -5.48
CA GLN A 479 11.13 -10.29 -6.17
C GLN A 479 10.13 -11.01 -5.27
N GLU A 480 10.58 -11.99 -4.48
CA GLU A 480 9.77 -12.71 -3.50
C GLU A 480 9.29 -11.77 -2.39
N PHE A 481 10.19 -10.94 -1.85
CA PHE A 481 9.83 -9.91 -0.86
C PHE A 481 8.74 -8.98 -1.41
N ARG A 482 8.92 -8.48 -2.64
CA ARG A 482 7.97 -7.59 -3.30
C ARG A 482 6.61 -8.22 -3.46
N LYS A 483 6.58 -9.45 -3.98
CA LYS A 483 5.34 -10.20 -4.19
C LYS A 483 4.60 -10.48 -2.88
N LYS A 484 5.34 -10.77 -1.80
CA LYS A 484 4.76 -11.12 -0.50
C LYS A 484 4.16 -9.91 0.22
N TYR A 485 4.86 -8.78 0.23
CA TYR A 485 4.49 -7.63 1.07
C TYR A 485 3.85 -6.48 0.29
N GLY A 486 3.91 -6.47 -1.05
CA GLY A 486 3.42 -5.33 -1.84
C GLY A 486 4.28 -4.07 -1.65
N LEU A 487 5.56 -4.26 -1.33
CA LEU A 487 6.59 -3.23 -1.08
C LEU A 487 7.79 -3.51 -1.99
N GLY A 488 8.68 -2.53 -2.23
CA GLY A 488 9.82 -2.74 -3.14
C GLY A 488 9.61 -2.06 -4.49
N GLU A 489 10.10 -0.83 -4.60
CA GLU A 489 9.95 0.02 -5.79
C GLU A 489 11.24 0.07 -6.61
N ASP A 490 11.21 -0.40 -7.85
CA ASP A 490 12.30 -0.16 -8.80
C ASP A 490 12.27 1.29 -9.30
N PHE A 491 13.44 1.91 -9.50
CA PHE A 491 13.57 3.32 -9.92
C PHE A 491 14.81 3.57 -10.79
N LEU A 492 14.81 4.69 -11.52
CA LEU A 492 15.96 5.14 -12.30
C LEU A 492 17.03 5.76 -11.41
N VAL A 493 18.30 5.53 -11.74
CA VAL A 493 19.47 6.19 -11.12
C VAL A 493 20.11 7.09 -12.15
N LEU A 494 20.02 8.40 -11.95
CA LEU A 494 20.40 9.42 -12.93
C LEU A 494 21.41 10.41 -12.34
N SER A 495 22.04 11.24 -13.15
CA SER A 495 22.72 12.45 -12.65
C SER A 495 22.09 13.71 -13.22
N GLN A 496 22.38 14.85 -12.59
CA GLN A 496 22.10 16.15 -13.21
C GLN A 496 22.93 16.31 -14.50
N PRO A 497 22.38 16.96 -15.55
CA PRO A 497 23.10 17.17 -16.80
C PRO A 497 24.39 17.98 -16.58
N LYS A 498 25.54 17.39 -16.94
CA LYS A 498 26.83 18.08 -16.98
C LYS A 498 27.04 18.65 -18.37
N ILE A 499 27.11 19.97 -18.48
CA ILE A 499 27.42 20.64 -19.75
C ILE A 499 28.85 20.28 -20.17
N VAL A 500 29.01 19.94 -21.45
CA VAL A 500 30.33 19.68 -22.04
C VAL A 500 30.94 21.01 -22.48
N ASP A 501 32.03 21.39 -21.83
CA ASP A 501 32.75 22.63 -22.13
C ASP A 501 33.47 22.56 -23.48
N ASN A 502 33.62 23.73 -24.11
CA ASN A 502 34.38 23.90 -25.36
C ASN A 502 33.90 23.03 -26.54
N ILE A 503 32.64 22.61 -26.56
CA ILE A 503 32.07 21.95 -27.72
C ILE A 503 31.97 22.95 -28.88
N GLY A 504 32.65 22.66 -29.99
CA GLY A 504 32.50 23.44 -31.21
C GLY A 504 31.06 23.39 -31.72
N ILE A 505 30.69 24.33 -32.59
CA ILE A 505 29.40 24.28 -33.27
C ILE A 505 29.45 23.12 -34.29
N MET A 506 28.57 22.13 -34.13
CA MET A 506 28.42 21.04 -35.07
C MET A 506 27.24 21.30 -36.01
N ILE A 507 27.47 21.23 -37.32
CA ILE A 507 26.47 21.47 -38.35
C ILE A 507 26.45 20.27 -39.30
N TYR A 508 25.27 19.74 -39.56
CA TYR A 508 25.08 18.68 -40.54
C TYR A 508 23.68 18.77 -41.17
N ASP A 509 23.54 18.16 -42.34
CA ASP A 509 22.29 18.14 -43.09
C ASP A 509 21.68 16.73 -43.04
N THR A 510 20.36 16.65 -42.94
CA THR A 510 19.58 15.41 -43.01
C THR A 510 18.53 15.51 -44.13
N GLN A 511 18.14 14.35 -44.67
CA GLN A 511 17.09 14.25 -45.68
C GLN A 511 15.67 14.21 -45.09
N LEU A 512 15.56 14.02 -43.76
CA LEU A 512 14.29 14.06 -43.02
C LEU A 512 13.67 15.46 -42.99
#